data_AF-A0A0D2PPS8-F1
#
_entry.id   AF-A0A0D2PPS8-F1
#
_cell.length_a   1.000
_cell.length_b   1.000
_cell.length_c   1.000
_cell.angle_alpha   90.00
_cell.angle_beta   90.00
_cell.angle_gamma   90.00
#
_symmetry.space_group_name_H-M   'P 1'
#
loop_
_entity.id
_entity.type
_entity.pdbx_description
1 polymer ?
#
loop_
_entity_poly.entity_id
_entity_poly.type
_entity_poly.pdbx_seq_one_letter_code
_entity_poly.pdbx_strand_id
1 'polypeptide(L)'
;MDSWRRRTNEEYRASAQRYLDAEDDKERETIFKETGIRWSELLRLPYFDPSRFVVVDAMHNLFLGLIKEHFEILGIRDPEDEKKQDRLCTSNPNLGKLLLCPSPCVCSTISHFQRLGQTEFSSDAAIDFDKGCVLTVEEVATMRSDIANMATPSWLASVPYDLGAARHGKLKADQWRILATIHLPVSLQKLWDTHSPRSTPLRKKLLDATMALISAVVIATAHKTSRNMADLYLQHMQSYLQLMQELLPRYNFCPNHHMALHLAEYLRFFGPVHAWWTFPFERLIGMLERMPTNFKMGKLLC
;
A
#
# COMPACT_ATOMS: atom_id res chain seq x y z
N MET A 1 -2.74 22.35 -5.52
CA MET A 1 -2.98 21.34 -4.46
C MET A 1 -3.86 21.98 -3.39
N ASP A 2 -5.06 22.43 -3.75
CA ASP A 2 -5.92 23.22 -2.84
C ASP A 2 -7.20 22.46 -2.49
N SER A 3 -7.15 21.54 -1.52
CA SER A 3 -8.35 21.08 -0.79
C SER A 3 -8.13 20.12 0.39
N TRP A 4 -6.89 19.76 0.76
CA TRP A 4 -6.66 18.90 1.93
C TRP A 4 -6.73 19.72 3.22
N ARG A 5 -7.95 20.07 3.65
CA ARG A 5 -8.18 20.72 4.95
C ARG A 5 -7.86 19.74 6.07
N ARG A 6 -6.93 20.13 6.95
CA ARG A 6 -6.65 19.37 8.17
C ARG A 6 -7.91 19.32 9.05
N ARG A 7 -8.33 18.11 9.43
CA ARG A 7 -9.41 17.88 10.39
C ARG A 7 -8.97 18.31 11.79
N THR A 8 -9.84 18.99 12.53
CA THR A 8 -9.55 19.40 13.92
C THR A 8 -9.91 18.30 14.92
N ASN A 9 -9.41 18.44 16.16
CA ASN A 9 -9.74 17.51 17.25
C ASN A 9 -11.24 17.52 17.55
N GLU A 10 -11.87 18.69 17.51
CA GLU A 10 -13.31 18.88 17.77
C GLU A 10 -14.15 18.14 16.71
N GLU A 11 -13.80 18.28 15.43
CA GLU A 11 -14.47 17.57 14.34
C GLU A 11 -14.32 16.05 14.45
N TYR A 12 -13.14 15.60 14.84
CA TYR A 12 -12.89 14.17 15.06
C TYR A 12 -13.76 13.66 16.20
N ARG A 13 -13.75 14.34 17.35
CA ARG A 13 -14.51 13.93 18.55
C ARG A 13 -16.01 13.95 18.28
N ALA A 14 -16.52 14.95 17.56
CA ALA A 14 -17.92 14.99 17.16
C ALA A 14 -18.29 13.78 16.28
N SER A 15 -17.44 13.43 15.30
CA SER A 15 -17.67 12.26 14.44
C SER A 15 -17.58 10.93 15.20
N ALA A 16 -16.62 10.80 16.13
CA ALA A 16 -16.48 9.63 16.97
C ALA A 16 -17.65 9.47 17.95
N GLN A 17 -18.18 10.58 18.47
CA GLN A 17 -19.35 10.58 19.34
C GLN A 17 -20.60 10.16 18.56
N ARG A 18 -20.80 10.67 17.34
CA ARG A 18 -21.86 10.17 16.43
C ARG A 18 -21.77 8.66 16.24
N TYR A 19 -20.57 8.12 16.03
CA TYR A 19 -20.37 6.68 15.89
C TYR A 19 -20.71 5.90 17.18
N LEU A 20 -20.40 6.46 18.36
CA LEU A 20 -20.71 5.83 19.65
C LEU A 20 -22.22 5.80 19.93
N ASP A 21 -22.90 6.90 19.62
CA ASP A 21 -24.32 7.12 19.91
C ASP A 21 -25.26 6.40 18.91
N ALA A 22 -24.71 5.88 17.81
CA ALA A 22 -25.46 5.13 16.81
C ALA A 22 -26.15 3.89 17.42
N GLU A 23 -27.43 3.70 17.05
CA GLU A 23 -28.30 2.68 17.66
C GLU A 23 -27.96 1.26 17.22
N ASP A 24 -27.47 1.11 15.97
CA ASP A 24 -27.14 -0.17 15.38
C ASP A 24 -25.84 -0.16 14.56
N ASP A 25 -25.37 -1.37 14.21
CA ASP A 25 -24.12 -1.54 13.47
C ASP A 25 -24.19 -1.02 12.02
N LYS A 26 -25.38 -0.90 11.44
CA LYS A 26 -25.57 -0.38 10.07
C LYS A 26 -25.41 1.14 10.05
N GLU A 27 -25.93 1.82 11.06
CA GLU A 27 -25.73 3.25 11.26
C GLU A 27 -24.25 3.55 11.54
N ARG A 28 -23.60 2.78 12.41
CA ARG A 28 -22.14 2.86 12.64
C ARG A 28 -21.33 2.74 11.37
N GLU A 29 -21.65 1.76 10.52
CA GLU A 29 -20.97 1.57 9.24
C GLU A 29 -21.21 2.74 8.28
N THR A 30 -22.41 3.32 8.30
CA THR A 30 -22.75 4.51 7.49
C THR A 30 -21.92 5.72 7.93
N ILE A 31 -21.86 5.99 9.23
CA ILE A 31 -21.04 7.06 9.81
C ILE A 31 -19.56 6.83 9.53
N PHE A 32 -19.08 5.59 9.64
CA PHE A 32 -17.69 5.25 9.34
C PHE A 32 -17.36 5.48 7.86
N LYS A 33 -18.25 5.14 6.92
CA LYS A 33 -18.06 5.40 5.49
C LYS A 33 -18.04 6.89 5.15
N GLU A 34 -18.83 7.69 5.86
CA GLU A 34 -18.88 9.15 5.70
C GLU A 34 -17.63 9.83 6.27
N THR A 35 -17.22 9.45 7.49
CA THR A 35 -16.23 10.21 8.27
C THR A 35 -14.84 9.56 8.31
N GLY A 36 -14.77 8.25 8.13
CA GLY A 36 -13.58 7.42 8.37
C GLY A 36 -13.23 7.24 9.85
N ILE A 37 -14.12 7.59 10.78
CA ILE A 37 -13.82 7.61 12.23
C ILE A 37 -14.66 6.56 12.97
N ARG A 38 -14.02 5.89 13.92
CA ARG A 38 -14.67 5.01 14.91
C ARG A 38 -14.43 5.57 16.31
N TRP A 39 -15.33 5.25 17.24
CA TRP A 39 -15.08 5.52 18.66
C TRP A 39 -13.88 4.72 19.17
N SER A 40 -13.11 5.33 20.08
CA SER A 40 -12.02 4.69 20.80
C SER A 40 -12.04 5.15 22.25
N GLU A 41 -11.78 4.23 23.18
CA GLU A 41 -11.65 4.53 24.60
C GLU A 41 -10.58 5.60 24.89
N LEU A 42 -9.56 5.73 24.02
CA LEU A 42 -8.55 6.79 24.13
C LEU A 42 -9.15 8.20 24.07
N LEU A 43 -10.33 8.38 23.46
CA LEU A 43 -11.01 9.67 23.39
C LEU A 43 -11.55 10.14 24.75
N ARG A 44 -11.64 9.25 25.75
CA ARG A 44 -11.96 9.63 27.13
C ARG A 44 -10.85 10.49 27.77
N LEU A 45 -9.62 10.40 27.25
CA LEU A 45 -8.49 11.20 27.72
C LEU A 45 -8.61 12.63 27.15
N PRO A 46 -8.79 13.68 27.97
CA PRO A 46 -9.01 15.04 27.47
C PRO A 46 -7.82 15.59 26.69
N TYR A 47 -6.60 15.15 27.05
CA TYR A 47 -5.36 15.59 26.41
C TYR A 47 -5.07 14.86 25.09
N PHE A 48 -5.74 13.75 24.80
CA PHE A 48 -5.46 12.97 23.59
C PHE A 48 -6.09 13.63 22.36
N ASP A 49 -5.24 14.14 21.46
CA ASP A 49 -5.66 14.73 20.19
C ASP A 49 -5.36 13.77 19.02
N PRO A 50 -6.35 13.01 18.53
CA PRO A 50 -6.18 12.09 17.41
C PRO A 50 -5.82 12.79 16.09
N SER A 51 -6.05 14.10 15.93
CA SER A 51 -5.62 14.84 14.73
C SER A 51 -4.10 15.12 14.70
N ARG A 52 -3.42 14.89 15.83
CA ARG A 52 -1.99 15.13 16.03
C ARG A 52 -1.23 13.87 16.45
N PHE A 53 -1.89 12.94 17.12
CA PHE A 53 -1.26 11.80 17.78
C PHE A 53 -1.47 10.48 17.03
N VAL A 54 -1.78 10.55 15.74
CA VAL A 54 -1.78 9.39 14.85
C VAL A 54 -0.39 9.16 14.31
N VAL A 55 0.14 7.96 14.57
CA VAL A 55 1.39 7.47 13.98
C VAL A 55 1.03 6.66 12.74
N VAL A 56 1.72 6.92 11.63
CA VAL A 56 1.60 6.08 10.43
C VAL A 56 2.26 4.76 10.73
N ASP A 57 1.49 3.67 10.73
CA ASP A 57 2.09 2.35 10.84
C ASP A 57 2.92 2.02 9.59
N ALA A 58 4.21 1.75 9.81
CA ALA A 58 5.15 1.47 8.74
C ALA A 58 4.82 0.17 7.99
N MET A 59 4.28 -0.85 8.68
CA MET A 59 3.98 -2.12 8.03
C MET A 59 2.87 -1.95 6.98
N HIS A 60 1.74 -1.35 7.37
CA HIS A 60 0.63 -1.08 6.45
C HIS A 60 1.01 -0.07 5.39
N ASN A 61 1.69 1.02 5.75
CA ASN A 61 2.01 2.08 4.80
C ASN A 61 3.10 1.66 3.80
N LEU A 62 4.20 1.05 4.26
CA LEU A 62 5.29 0.65 3.37
C LEU A 62 4.94 -0.61 2.59
N PHE A 63 4.51 -1.70 3.24
CA PHE A 63 4.40 -3.00 2.57
C PHE A 63 3.06 -3.16 1.84
N LEU A 64 1.95 -2.93 2.55
CA LEU A 64 0.61 -3.09 1.98
C LEU A 64 0.16 -1.86 1.18
N GLY A 65 0.83 -0.72 1.37
CA GLY A 65 0.61 0.51 0.64
C GLY A 65 1.59 0.67 -0.50
N LEU A 66 2.81 1.13 -0.21
CA LEU A 66 3.78 1.55 -1.22
C LEU A 66 4.35 0.41 -2.07
N ILE A 67 4.85 -0.64 -1.42
CA ILE A 67 5.44 -1.77 -2.14
C ILE A 67 4.38 -2.41 -3.02
N LYS A 68 3.21 -2.72 -2.46
CA LYS A 68 2.11 -3.28 -3.23
C LYS A 68 1.75 -2.41 -4.45
N GLU A 69 1.54 -1.10 -4.25
CA GLU A 69 1.24 -0.18 -5.35
C GLU A 69 2.37 -0.13 -6.39
N HIS A 70 3.64 -0.17 -5.97
CA HIS A 70 4.77 -0.21 -6.88
C HIS A 70 4.78 -1.50 -7.73
N PHE A 71 4.50 -2.66 -7.14
CA PHE A 71 4.33 -3.91 -7.90
C PHE A 71 3.16 -3.83 -8.89
N GLU A 72 2.06 -3.17 -8.51
CA GLU A 72 0.94 -2.94 -9.42
C GLU A 72 1.33 -2.04 -10.60
N ILE A 73 2.11 -0.98 -10.38
CA ILE A 73 2.67 -0.13 -11.45
C ILE A 73 3.59 -0.93 -12.39
N LEU A 74 4.33 -1.90 -11.85
CA LEU A 74 5.13 -2.82 -12.64
C LEU A 74 4.27 -3.83 -13.43
N GLY A 75 2.97 -3.93 -13.15
CA GLY A 75 2.04 -4.86 -13.80
C GLY A 75 1.84 -6.18 -13.05
N ILE A 76 2.31 -6.31 -11.81
CA ILE A 76 2.13 -7.49 -10.96
C ILE A 76 1.04 -7.20 -9.93
N ARG A 77 -0.14 -7.80 -10.12
CA ARG A 77 -1.34 -7.54 -9.30
C ARG A 77 -1.64 -8.69 -8.33
N ASP A 78 -2.35 -8.36 -7.26
CA ASP A 78 -2.95 -9.36 -6.39
C ASP A 78 -4.22 -9.93 -7.08
N PRO A 79 -4.36 -11.26 -7.21
CA PRO A 79 -5.48 -11.84 -7.95
C PRO A 79 -6.87 -11.59 -7.33
N GLU A 80 -6.93 -11.31 -6.02
CA GLU A 80 -8.18 -10.94 -5.35
C GLU A 80 -8.67 -9.57 -5.82
N ASP A 81 -7.76 -8.66 -6.14
CA ASP A 81 -8.09 -7.32 -6.61
C ASP A 81 -8.55 -7.35 -8.08
N GLU A 82 -8.02 -8.27 -8.89
CA GLU A 82 -8.55 -8.56 -10.24
C GLU A 82 -10.00 -9.05 -10.18
N LYS A 83 -10.32 -10.00 -9.29
CA LYS A 83 -11.69 -10.52 -9.12
C LYS A 83 -12.69 -9.47 -8.63
N LYS A 84 -12.24 -8.46 -7.86
CA LYS A 84 -13.10 -7.34 -7.46
C LYS A 84 -13.35 -6.39 -8.63
N GLN A 85 -12.33 -6.15 -9.44
CA GLN A 85 -12.42 -5.32 -10.64
C GLN A 85 -13.38 -5.92 -11.67
N ASP A 86 -13.27 -7.22 -11.97
CA ASP A 86 -14.17 -7.91 -12.90
C ASP A 86 -15.62 -7.93 -12.41
N ARG A 87 -15.85 -8.07 -11.10
CA ARG A 87 -17.20 -8.01 -10.50
C ARG A 87 -17.82 -6.62 -10.58
N LEU A 88 -17.04 -5.57 -10.36
CA LEU A 88 -17.49 -4.18 -10.51
C LEU A 88 -17.89 -3.89 -11.97
N CYS A 89 -17.11 -4.37 -12.95
CA CYS A 89 -17.41 -4.22 -14.38
C CYS A 89 -18.64 -5.03 -14.84
N THR A 90 -18.90 -6.20 -14.26
CA THR A 90 -20.01 -7.09 -14.68
C THR A 90 -21.35 -6.79 -14.00
N SER A 91 -21.33 -6.15 -12.83
CA SER A 91 -22.54 -5.87 -12.02
C SER A 91 -23.36 -4.66 -12.47
N ASN A 92 -22.91 -3.85 -13.44
CA ASN A 92 -23.65 -2.68 -13.90
C ASN A 92 -23.50 -2.43 -15.42
N PRO A 93 -24.40 -2.99 -16.26
CA PRO A 93 -24.34 -2.85 -17.71
C PRO A 93 -24.58 -1.40 -18.21
N ASN A 94 -24.93 -0.46 -17.34
CA ASN A 94 -25.12 0.96 -17.67
C ASN A 94 -23.97 1.88 -17.21
N LEU A 95 -22.89 1.35 -16.62
CA LEU A 95 -21.72 2.17 -16.27
C LEU A 95 -20.94 2.65 -17.51
N GLY A 96 -21.21 2.08 -18.69
CA GLY A 96 -20.69 2.57 -19.98
C GLY A 96 -21.26 3.93 -20.42
N LYS A 97 -22.28 4.48 -19.74
CA LYS A 97 -22.91 5.78 -20.10
C LYS A 97 -22.89 6.83 -19.00
N LEU A 98 -22.33 6.56 -17.81
CA LEU A 98 -22.11 7.57 -16.77
C LEU A 98 -20.67 8.13 -16.76
N LEU A 99 -20.02 8.12 -17.92
CA LEU A 99 -18.63 8.57 -18.15
C LEU A 99 -18.47 10.11 -18.25
N LEU A 100 -19.51 10.89 -17.92
CA LEU A 100 -19.45 12.34 -17.86
C LEU A 100 -20.10 12.83 -16.55
N CYS A 101 -19.37 12.78 -15.45
CA CYS A 101 -19.71 13.59 -14.28
C CYS A 101 -18.79 14.83 -14.27
N PRO A 102 -19.30 16.05 -14.50
CA PRO A 102 -18.47 17.25 -14.62
C PRO A 102 -17.97 17.83 -13.29
N SER A 103 -18.11 17.11 -12.16
CA SER A 103 -17.71 17.60 -10.85
C SER A 103 -17.07 16.50 -9.99
N PRO A 104 -16.10 16.85 -9.11
CA PRO A 104 -15.32 15.89 -8.36
C PRO A 104 -16.19 15.28 -7.26
N CYS A 105 -16.74 14.08 -7.51
CA CYS A 105 -17.41 13.32 -6.46
C CYS A 105 -16.35 12.71 -5.51
N VAL A 106 -16.44 13.06 -4.23
CA VAL A 106 -15.60 12.52 -3.17
C VAL A 106 -16.15 11.14 -2.80
N CYS A 107 -15.92 10.14 -3.67
CA CYS A 107 -16.16 8.75 -3.33
C CYS A 107 -14.90 8.21 -2.62
N SER A 108 -15.05 7.79 -1.37
CA SER A 108 -14.00 7.33 -0.45
C SER A 108 -13.34 6.00 -0.84
N THR A 109 -13.42 5.60 -2.10
CA THR A 109 -12.61 4.54 -2.69
C THR A 109 -12.26 4.98 -4.09
N ILE A 110 -11.12 5.66 -4.23
CA ILE A 110 -10.54 5.97 -5.54
C ILE A 110 -10.32 4.60 -6.20
N SER A 111 -11.17 4.25 -7.15
CA SER A 111 -10.98 3.07 -7.96
C SER A 111 -9.66 3.25 -8.71
N HIS A 112 -8.88 2.16 -8.78
CA HIS A 112 -7.55 2.11 -9.39
C HIS A 112 -7.51 2.76 -10.79
N PHE A 113 -8.62 2.64 -11.53
CA PHE A 113 -8.85 3.21 -12.86
C PHE A 113 -8.87 4.75 -12.94
N GLN A 114 -9.08 5.48 -11.83
CA GLN A 114 -8.98 6.95 -11.82
C GLN A 114 -7.53 7.45 -11.63
N ARG A 115 -6.57 6.56 -11.37
CA ARG A 115 -5.16 6.92 -11.10
C ARG A 115 -4.26 6.90 -12.33
N LEU A 116 -4.70 6.26 -13.40
CA LEU A 116 -4.06 6.17 -14.70
C LEU A 116 -5.03 6.78 -15.72
N GLY A 117 -4.62 7.80 -16.46
CA GLY A 117 -5.52 8.53 -17.38
C GLY A 117 -6.21 7.60 -18.39
N GLN A 118 -7.49 7.84 -18.70
CA GLN A 118 -8.22 7.07 -19.71
C GLN A 118 -7.79 7.49 -21.12
N THR A 119 -7.37 6.55 -21.96
CA THR A 119 -7.52 6.65 -23.43
C THR A 119 -7.61 5.27 -24.10
N GLU A 120 -8.31 5.27 -25.23
CA GLU A 120 -8.84 4.13 -25.99
C GLU A 120 -7.81 3.11 -26.48
N PHE A 121 -8.34 1.92 -26.78
CA PHE A 121 -7.65 0.74 -27.27
C PHE A 121 -6.82 1.06 -28.53
N SER A 122 -5.50 0.95 -28.42
CA SER A 122 -4.60 0.90 -29.57
C SER A 122 -3.79 -0.38 -29.48
N SER A 123 -3.96 -1.22 -30.49
CA SER A 123 -3.15 -2.40 -30.75
C SER A 123 -1.83 -1.94 -31.35
N ASP A 124 -0.76 -1.93 -30.57
CA ASP A 124 0.58 -2.37 -31.01
C ASP A 124 1.58 -2.27 -29.86
N ALA A 125 2.59 -3.15 -29.91
CA ALA A 125 3.54 -3.49 -28.84
C ALA A 125 4.52 -2.35 -28.48
N ALA A 126 4.04 -1.30 -27.81
CA ALA A 126 4.85 -0.33 -27.09
C ALA A 126 4.42 -0.32 -25.62
N ILE A 127 5.38 -0.46 -24.70
CA ILE A 127 5.14 -0.44 -23.25
C ILE A 127 4.46 0.88 -22.90
N ASP A 128 3.18 0.82 -22.55
CA ASP A 128 2.37 1.98 -22.20
C ASP A 128 2.51 2.26 -20.70
N PHE A 129 3.50 3.10 -20.37
CA PHE A 129 3.75 3.53 -19.00
C PHE A 129 2.53 4.24 -18.40
N ASP A 130 1.68 4.88 -19.20
CA ASP A 130 0.45 5.52 -18.72
C ASP A 130 -0.59 4.51 -18.23
N LYS A 131 -0.44 3.19 -18.49
CA LYS A 131 -1.37 2.13 -18.08
C LYS A 131 -0.87 1.27 -16.90
N GLY A 132 0.31 1.52 -16.34
CA GLY A 132 0.81 0.79 -15.17
C GLY A 132 1.09 -0.69 -15.41
N CYS A 133 1.48 -1.06 -16.64
CA CYS A 133 1.89 -2.43 -17.00
C CYS A 133 3.28 -2.38 -17.66
N VAL A 134 4.31 -2.08 -16.86
CA VAL A 134 5.66 -1.83 -17.39
C VAL A 134 6.40 -3.13 -17.75
N LEU A 135 6.23 -4.19 -16.95
CA LEU A 135 6.85 -5.48 -17.23
C LEU A 135 6.09 -6.24 -18.31
N THR A 136 6.81 -6.83 -19.25
CA THR A 136 6.21 -7.73 -20.23
C THR A 136 5.91 -9.10 -19.62
N VAL A 137 5.04 -9.88 -20.28
CA VAL A 137 4.71 -11.25 -19.85
C VAL A 137 5.96 -12.12 -19.72
N GLU A 138 6.94 -11.96 -20.63
CA GLU A 138 8.21 -12.68 -20.59
C GLU A 138 9.07 -12.27 -19.38
N GLU A 139 9.06 -11.00 -19.02
CA GLU A 139 9.82 -10.48 -17.87
C GLU A 139 9.22 -10.97 -16.55
N VAL A 140 7.88 -10.96 -16.43
CA VAL A 140 7.19 -11.56 -15.28
C VAL A 140 7.48 -13.05 -15.18
N ALA A 141 7.51 -13.79 -16.30
CA ALA A 141 7.88 -15.21 -16.30
C ALA A 141 9.34 -15.43 -15.85
N THR A 142 10.25 -14.54 -16.25
CA THR A 142 11.65 -14.57 -15.81
C THR A 142 11.75 -14.31 -14.30
N MET A 143 11.02 -13.33 -13.78
CA MET A 143 10.96 -13.07 -12.33
C MET A 143 10.42 -14.27 -11.54
N ARG A 144 9.34 -14.90 -12.02
CA ARG A 144 8.79 -16.12 -11.40
C ARG A 144 9.82 -17.26 -11.38
N SER A 145 10.58 -17.40 -12.47
CA SER A 145 11.68 -18.36 -12.54
C SER A 145 12.80 -18.04 -11.54
N ASP A 146 13.21 -16.77 -11.43
CA ASP A 146 14.22 -16.36 -10.44
C ASP A 146 13.76 -16.65 -9.00
N ILE A 147 12.49 -16.38 -8.68
CA ILE A 147 11.92 -16.67 -7.35
C ILE A 147 11.93 -18.17 -7.05
N ALA A 148 11.55 -19.00 -8.02
CA ALA A 148 11.54 -20.45 -7.86
C ALA A 148 12.95 -21.05 -7.65
N ASN A 149 13.97 -20.44 -8.25
CA ASN A 149 15.34 -20.95 -8.22
C ASN A 149 16.23 -20.27 -7.15
N MET A 150 15.75 -19.23 -6.47
CA MET A 150 16.53 -18.51 -5.47
C MET A 150 16.58 -19.30 -4.16
N ALA A 151 17.77 -19.72 -3.77
CA ALA A 151 18.01 -20.29 -2.45
C ALA A 151 17.82 -19.18 -1.38
N THR A 152 16.91 -19.41 -0.44
CA THR A 152 16.64 -18.48 0.67
C THR A 152 16.86 -19.17 2.02
N PRO A 153 17.26 -18.43 3.07
CA PRO A 153 17.39 -19.00 4.41
C PRO A 153 16.04 -19.49 4.96
N SER A 154 16.06 -20.54 5.79
CA SER A 154 14.84 -21.17 6.33
C SER A 154 14.00 -20.29 7.25
N TRP A 155 14.58 -19.23 7.82
CA TRP A 155 13.87 -18.26 8.65
C TRP A 155 13.09 -17.22 7.84
N LEU A 156 13.31 -17.15 6.53
CA LEU A 156 12.59 -16.25 5.64
C LEU A 156 11.20 -16.83 5.33
N ALA A 157 10.15 -15.99 5.40
CA ALA A 157 8.82 -16.47 5.06
C ALA A 157 8.74 -16.88 3.59
N SER A 158 8.04 -17.99 3.32
CA SER A 158 7.85 -18.46 1.95
C SER A 158 7.03 -17.46 1.14
N VAL A 159 7.53 -17.17 -0.06
CA VAL A 159 6.87 -16.35 -1.07
C VAL A 159 6.31 -17.27 -2.17
N PRO A 160 5.11 -17.01 -2.71
CA PRO A 160 4.59 -17.80 -3.82
C PRO A 160 5.43 -17.58 -5.09
N TYR A 161 5.79 -18.68 -5.74
CA TYR A 161 6.65 -18.67 -6.93
C TYR A 161 5.92 -18.17 -8.20
N ASP A 162 4.60 -18.27 -8.23
CA ASP A 162 3.70 -17.76 -9.27
C ASP A 162 3.03 -16.45 -8.84
N LEU A 163 3.85 -15.43 -8.60
CA LEU A 163 3.34 -14.09 -8.30
C LEU A 163 2.26 -13.64 -9.28
N GLY A 164 1.14 -13.18 -8.74
CA GLY A 164 -0.01 -12.69 -9.49
C GLY A 164 -0.97 -13.75 -10.02
N ALA A 165 -0.80 -15.03 -9.70
CA ALA A 165 -1.78 -16.05 -10.07
C ALA A 165 -2.83 -16.28 -8.98
N ALA A 166 -4.09 -16.50 -9.40
CA ALA A 166 -5.27 -16.58 -8.54
C ALA A 166 -5.28 -17.66 -7.45
N ARG A 167 -4.35 -18.61 -7.51
CA ARG A 167 -4.30 -19.75 -6.59
C ARG A 167 -3.75 -19.40 -5.20
N HIS A 168 -2.93 -18.36 -5.05
CA HIS A 168 -2.27 -18.06 -3.78
C HIS A 168 -2.99 -17.07 -2.87
N GLY A 169 -4.08 -16.47 -3.35
CA GLY A 169 -4.85 -15.48 -2.59
C GLY A 169 -4.04 -14.23 -2.27
N LYS A 170 -4.53 -13.45 -1.30
CA LYS A 170 -3.96 -12.16 -0.93
C LYS A 170 -2.58 -12.31 -0.27
N LEU A 171 -1.60 -11.57 -0.78
CA LEU A 171 -0.25 -11.55 -0.20
C LEU A 171 -0.22 -10.82 1.15
N LYS A 172 0.51 -11.39 2.12
CA LYS A 172 0.72 -10.81 3.45
C LYS A 172 1.80 -9.72 3.41
N ALA A 173 1.77 -8.80 4.37
CA ALA A 173 2.72 -7.69 4.48
C ALA A 173 4.19 -8.15 4.46
N ASP A 174 4.51 -9.23 5.18
CA ASP A 174 5.88 -9.75 5.20
C ASP A 174 6.31 -10.36 3.85
N GLN A 175 5.37 -10.99 3.11
CA GLN A 175 5.66 -11.51 1.79
C GLN A 175 5.96 -10.38 0.80
N TRP A 176 5.21 -9.28 0.86
CA TRP A 176 5.50 -8.07 0.08
C TRP A 176 6.88 -7.50 0.41
N ARG A 177 7.24 -7.43 1.69
CA ARG A 177 8.57 -6.97 2.13
C ARG A 177 9.68 -7.83 1.54
N ILE A 178 9.55 -9.15 1.62
CA ILE A 178 10.55 -10.11 1.10
C ILE A 178 10.68 -9.99 -0.42
N LEU A 179 9.54 -9.92 -1.10
CA LEU A 179 9.49 -9.72 -2.55
C LEU A 179 10.21 -8.46 -2.98
N ALA A 180 9.93 -7.34 -2.32
CA ALA A 180 10.55 -6.06 -2.66
C ALA A 180 12.03 -6.01 -2.34
N THR A 181 12.46 -6.53 -1.19
CA THR A 181 13.83 -6.33 -0.69
C THR A 181 14.82 -7.37 -1.18
N ILE A 182 14.36 -8.56 -1.57
CA ILE A 182 15.22 -9.68 -1.96
C ILE A 182 15.03 -10.02 -3.44
N HIS A 183 13.80 -10.37 -3.85
CA HIS A 183 13.58 -10.92 -5.18
C HIS A 183 13.57 -9.86 -6.29
N LEU A 184 12.84 -8.77 -6.08
CA LEU A 184 12.67 -7.71 -7.07
C LEU A 184 13.99 -7.08 -7.53
N PRO A 185 14.90 -6.62 -6.65
CA PRO A 185 16.14 -6.00 -7.09
C PRO A 185 17.04 -6.98 -7.86
N VAL A 186 17.09 -8.25 -7.45
CA VAL A 186 17.87 -9.27 -8.17
C VAL A 186 17.33 -9.50 -9.58
N SER A 187 16.02 -9.70 -9.71
CA SER A 187 15.42 -9.96 -11.02
C SER A 187 15.46 -8.75 -11.94
N LEU A 188 15.17 -7.55 -11.44
CA LEU A 188 15.20 -6.35 -12.27
C LEU A 188 16.63 -6.00 -12.71
N GLN A 189 17.63 -6.17 -11.84
CA GLN A 189 19.02 -6.01 -12.24
C GLN A 189 19.39 -7.00 -13.34
N LYS A 190 19.07 -8.29 -13.19
CA LYS A 190 19.34 -9.30 -14.22
C LYS A 190 18.64 -8.99 -15.56
N LEU A 191 17.41 -8.44 -15.51
CA LEU A 191 16.64 -8.10 -16.70
C LEU A 191 17.12 -6.84 -17.41
N TRP A 192 17.53 -5.81 -16.66
CA TRP A 192 17.75 -4.46 -17.19
C TRP A 192 19.17 -3.92 -17.01
N ASP A 193 20.11 -4.73 -16.52
CA ASP A 193 21.54 -4.38 -16.46
C ASP A 193 22.08 -3.92 -17.83
N THR A 194 23.17 -3.16 -17.80
CA THR A 194 23.79 -2.51 -18.96
C THR A 194 24.19 -3.50 -20.07
N HIS A 195 24.43 -4.76 -19.74
CA HIS A 195 24.73 -5.81 -20.72
C HIS A 195 23.48 -6.50 -21.30
N SER A 196 22.29 -6.19 -20.79
CA SER A 196 21.05 -6.79 -21.26
C SER A 196 20.60 -6.17 -22.59
N PRO A 197 20.18 -6.97 -23.58
CA PRO A 197 19.60 -6.46 -24.83
C PRO A 197 18.28 -5.70 -24.59
N ARG A 198 17.69 -5.87 -23.40
CA ARG A 198 16.44 -5.26 -22.95
C ARG A 198 16.64 -3.94 -22.18
N SER A 199 17.89 -3.50 -22.03
CA SER A 199 18.24 -2.28 -21.28
C SER A 199 17.92 -1.03 -22.11
N THR A 200 16.92 -0.27 -21.69
CA THR A 200 16.58 1.04 -22.27
C THR A 200 16.79 2.14 -21.23
N PRO A 201 17.04 3.40 -21.63
CA PRO A 201 17.18 4.51 -20.68
C PRO A 201 15.98 4.62 -19.73
N LEU A 202 14.77 4.34 -20.23
CA LEU A 202 13.55 4.36 -19.46
C LEU A 202 13.49 3.24 -18.41
N ARG A 203 13.92 2.02 -18.76
CA ARG A 203 14.01 0.88 -17.83
C ARG A 203 15.09 1.08 -16.78
N LYS A 204 16.22 1.70 -17.15
CA LYS A 204 17.25 2.09 -16.17
C LYS A 204 16.70 3.09 -15.16
N LYS A 205 15.99 4.11 -15.64
CA LYS A 205 15.37 5.10 -14.76
C LYS A 205 14.30 4.50 -13.84
N LEU A 206 13.51 3.54 -14.33
CA LEU A 206 12.58 2.79 -13.49
C LEU A 206 13.32 1.91 -12.48
N LEU A 207 14.40 1.24 -12.88
CA LEU A 207 15.26 0.50 -11.96
C LEU A 207 15.79 1.41 -10.86
N ASP A 208 16.27 2.62 -11.19
CA ASP A 208 16.74 3.59 -10.21
C ASP A 208 15.62 4.01 -9.23
N ALA A 209 14.40 4.23 -9.73
CA ALA A 209 13.24 4.52 -8.89
C ALA A 209 12.93 3.35 -7.95
N THR A 210 12.89 2.12 -8.47
CA THR A 210 12.67 0.90 -7.68
C THR A 210 13.76 0.71 -6.63
N MET A 211 15.03 0.91 -6.98
CA MET A 211 16.16 0.82 -6.04
C MET A 211 16.10 1.90 -4.96
N ALA A 212 15.66 3.12 -5.28
CA ALA A 212 15.43 4.17 -4.29
C ALA A 212 14.33 3.77 -3.29
N LEU A 213 13.19 3.25 -3.77
CA LEU A 213 12.12 2.74 -2.91
C LEU A 213 12.61 1.60 -1.99
N ILE A 214 13.31 0.62 -2.55
CA ILE A 214 13.83 -0.53 -1.79
C ILE A 214 14.84 -0.05 -0.75
N SER A 215 15.73 0.87 -1.11
CA SER A 215 16.72 1.44 -0.18
C SER A 215 16.03 2.14 1.00
N ALA A 216 14.99 2.94 0.73
CA ALA A 216 14.16 3.53 1.78
C ALA A 216 13.53 2.45 2.69
N VAL A 217 12.94 1.41 2.11
CA VAL A 217 12.32 0.32 2.89
C VAL A 217 13.34 -0.42 3.76
N VAL A 218 14.53 -0.72 3.23
CA VAL A 218 15.61 -1.38 3.98
C VAL A 218 16.07 -0.50 5.15
N ILE A 219 16.25 0.80 4.93
CA ILE A 219 16.64 1.75 6.00
C ILE A 219 15.55 1.86 7.06
N ALA A 220 14.29 2.05 6.66
CA ALA A 220 13.17 2.19 7.60
C ALA A 220 12.98 0.95 8.46
N THR A 221 13.21 -0.23 7.88
CA THR A 221 13.01 -1.54 8.55
C THR A 221 14.27 -2.07 9.21
N ALA A 222 15.35 -1.27 9.28
CA ALA A 222 16.54 -1.63 10.02
C ALA A 222 16.25 -1.73 11.53
N HIS A 223 16.93 -2.66 12.21
CA HIS A 223 16.82 -2.82 13.67
C HIS A 223 17.44 -1.66 14.47
N LYS A 224 18.20 -0.79 13.81
CA LYS A 224 18.83 0.38 14.38
C LYS A 224 18.49 1.59 13.51
N THR A 225 18.31 2.73 14.15
CA THR A 225 18.12 4.00 13.45
C THR A 225 19.00 5.08 14.07
N SER A 226 19.19 6.14 13.32
CA SER A 226 19.89 7.36 13.72
C SER A 226 19.29 8.52 12.95
N ARG A 227 19.64 9.77 13.31
CA ARG A 227 19.22 10.94 12.52
C ARG A 227 19.67 10.83 11.06
N ASN A 228 20.91 10.39 10.84
CA ASN A 228 21.45 10.19 9.49
C ASN A 228 20.68 9.11 8.72
N MET A 229 20.27 8.01 9.37
CA MET A 229 19.44 6.98 8.74
C MET A 229 18.06 7.54 8.36
N ALA A 230 17.44 8.35 9.22
CA ALA A 230 16.18 9.00 8.92
C ALA A 230 16.30 10.00 7.75
N ASP A 231 17.41 10.72 7.66
CA ASP A 231 17.70 11.64 6.55
C ASP A 231 17.90 10.88 5.24
N LEU A 232 18.69 9.79 5.26
CA LEU A 232 18.89 8.92 4.09
C LEU A 232 17.57 8.29 3.64
N TYR A 233 16.73 7.83 4.58
CA TYR A 233 15.39 7.34 4.26
C TYR A 233 14.58 8.39 3.49
N LEU A 234 14.54 9.62 4.00
CA LEU A 234 13.79 10.71 3.36
C LEU A 234 14.33 11.04 1.97
N GLN A 235 15.66 11.08 1.81
CA GLN A 235 16.31 11.31 0.53
C GLN A 235 15.93 10.24 -0.50
N HIS A 236 15.97 8.97 -0.13
CA HIS A 236 15.56 7.88 -1.01
C HIS A 236 14.07 7.92 -1.35
N MET A 237 13.20 8.25 -0.39
CA MET A 237 11.77 8.43 -0.66
C MET A 237 11.50 9.60 -1.61
N GLN A 238 12.16 10.74 -1.43
CA GLN A 238 12.03 11.89 -2.32
C GLN A 238 12.52 11.56 -3.73
N SER A 239 13.67 10.90 -3.85
CA SER A 239 14.21 10.44 -5.13
C SER A 239 13.26 9.48 -5.84
N TYR A 240 12.67 8.51 -5.11
CA TYR A 240 11.63 7.64 -5.65
C TYR A 240 10.45 8.43 -6.21
N LEU A 241 9.86 9.34 -5.43
CA LEU A 241 8.68 10.10 -5.87
C LEU A 241 8.99 11.00 -7.07
N GLN A 242 10.16 11.65 -7.09
CA GLN A 242 10.58 12.49 -8.22
C GLN A 242 10.74 11.65 -9.50
N LEU A 243 11.45 10.53 -9.42
CA LEU A 243 11.64 9.64 -10.57
C LEU A 243 10.30 9.07 -11.05
N MET A 244 9.40 8.68 -10.15
CA MET A 244 8.07 8.20 -10.51
C MET A 244 7.23 9.29 -11.19
N GLN A 245 7.31 10.54 -10.73
CA GLN A 245 6.60 11.66 -11.36
C GLN A 245 7.12 11.93 -12.78
N GLU A 246 8.43 11.80 -12.99
CA GLU A 246 9.03 11.95 -14.32
C GLU A 246 8.72 10.79 -15.25
N LEU A 247 8.66 9.56 -14.71
CA LEU A 247 8.32 8.35 -15.47
C LEU A 247 6.84 8.27 -15.82
N LEU A 248 5.99 8.72 -14.90
CA LEU A 248 4.53 8.63 -14.98
C LEU A 248 3.88 10.00 -14.70
N PRO A 249 3.96 10.97 -15.63
CA PRO A 249 3.48 12.34 -15.38
C PRO A 249 1.99 12.45 -15.07
N ARG A 250 1.20 11.45 -15.51
CA ARG A 250 -0.24 11.37 -15.30
C ARG A 250 -0.64 10.58 -14.05
N TYR A 251 0.33 9.97 -13.36
CA TYR A 251 0.05 9.15 -12.19
C TYR A 251 -0.33 10.02 -10.99
N ASN A 252 -1.48 9.69 -10.39
CA ASN A 252 -1.95 10.34 -9.18
C ASN A 252 -1.44 9.60 -7.94
N PHE A 253 -0.48 10.19 -7.22
CA PHE A 253 0.06 9.60 -6.00
C PHE A 253 -1.01 9.35 -4.93
N CYS A 254 -1.06 8.11 -4.44
CA CYS A 254 -1.90 7.73 -3.31
C CYS A 254 -1.47 8.44 -2.00
N PRO A 255 -2.39 8.64 -1.02
CA PRO A 255 -2.05 9.17 0.30
C PRO A 255 -0.88 8.45 0.98
N ASN A 256 -0.72 7.15 0.73
CA ASN A 256 0.39 6.36 1.25
C ASN A 256 1.77 6.92 0.86
N HIS A 257 1.92 7.50 -0.34
CA HIS A 257 3.15 8.17 -0.78
C HIS A 257 3.46 9.40 0.05
N HIS A 258 2.44 10.19 0.38
CA HIS A 258 2.60 11.35 1.25
C HIS A 258 2.91 10.91 2.69
N MET A 259 2.14 9.97 3.24
CA MET A 259 2.33 9.50 4.61
C MET A 259 3.70 8.88 4.84
N ALA A 260 4.29 8.24 3.82
CA ALA A 260 5.64 7.68 3.91
C ALA A 260 6.72 8.76 4.12
N LEU A 261 6.53 9.99 3.64
CA LEU A 261 7.50 11.07 3.88
C LEU A 261 7.63 11.40 5.38
N HIS A 262 6.56 11.21 6.16
CA HIS A 262 6.55 11.44 7.60
C HIS A 262 7.24 10.32 8.40
N LEU A 263 7.53 9.17 7.79
CA LEU A 263 8.22 8.07 8.49
C LEU A 263 9.62 8.50 8.96
N ALA A 264 10.27 9.43 8.26
CA ALA A 264 11.55 10.02 8.68
C ALA A 264 11.45 10.69 10.06
N GLU A 265 10.36 11.42 10.32
CA GLU A 265 10.12 12.07 11.61
C GLU A 265 9.90 11.02 12.70
N TYR A 266 9.14 9.96 12.40
CA TYR A 266 8.90 8.87 13.34
C TYR A 266 10.17 8.07 13.67
N LEU A 267 11.06 7.86 12.70
CA LEU A 267 12.37 7.25 12.96
C LEU A 267 13.22 8.08 13.93
N ARG A 268 13.11 9.42 13.87
CA ARG A 268 13.82 10.33 14.79
C ARG A 268 13.19 10.35 16.19
N PHE A 269 11.86 10.27 16.30
CA PHE A 269 11.16 10.39 17.58
C PHE A 269 10.97 9.06 18.32
N PHE A 270 10.55 8.01 17.62
CA PHE A 270 10.18 6.72 18.20
C PHE A 270 11.27 5.65 18.05
N GLY A 271 12.32 5.95 17.29
CA GLY A 271 13.38 5.00 17.02
C GLY A 271 13.00 3.98 15.93
N PRO A 272 13.63 2.79 15.93
CA PRO A 272 13.45 1.80 14.88
C PRO A 272 11.99 1.35 14.73
N VAL A 273 11.53 1.16 13.48
CA VAL A 273 10.15 0.72 13.15
C VAL A 273 9.72 -0.53 13.93
N HIS A 274 10.65 -1.45 14.20
CA HIS A 274 10.40 -2.67 14.97
C HIS A 274 9.79 -2.43 16.36
N ALA A 275 9.99 -1.25 16.94
CA ALA A 275 9.45 -0.90 18.25
C ALA A 275 7.97 -0.50 18.21
N TRP A 276 7.43 -0.12 17.05
CA TRP A 276 6.10 0.48 16.94
C TRP A 276 5.27 0.01 15.73
N TRP A 277 5.79 -0.87 14.89
CA TRP A 277 5.04 -1.51 13.81
C TRP A 277 3.93 -2.45 14.31
N THR A 278 2.96 -2.73 13.45
CA THR A 278 1.74 -3.44 13.84
C THR A 278 1.81 -4.97 13.84
N PHE A 279 2.87 -5.61 13.33
CA PHE A 279 2.99 -7.08 13.30
C PHE A 279 2.71 -7.79 14.65
N PRO A 280 3.23 -7.31 15.81
CA PRO A 280 2.93 -7.94 17.10
C PRO A 280 1.44 -7.85 17.46
N PHE A 281 0.80 -6.72 17.14
CA PHE A 281 -0.63 -6.51 17.40
C PHE A 281 -1.49 -7.38 16.50
N GLU A 282 -1.16 -7.52 15.20
CA GLU A 282 -1.87 -8.45 14.31
C GLU A 282 -1.79 -9.90 14.80
N ARG A 283 -0.61 -10.32 15.28
CA ARG A 283 -0.44 -11.66 15.86
C ARG A 283 -1.30 -11.85 17.11
N LEU A 284 -1.34 -10.84 17.98
CA LEU A 284 -2.17 -10.86 19.18
C LEU A 284 -3.66 -10.92 18.82
N ILE A 285 -4.12 -10.11 17.86
CA ILE A 285 -5.49 -10.13 17.36
C ILE A 285 -5.84 -11.53 16.83
N GLY A 286 -4.99 -12.12 16.00
CA GLY A 286 -5.22 -13.48 15.49
C GLY A 286 -5.16 -14.57 16.58
N MET A 287 -4.50 -14.34 17.71
CA MET A 287 -4.60 -15.22 18.89
C MET A 287 -5.95 -15.06 19.57
N LEU A 288 -6.41 -13.81 19.79
CA LEU A 288 -7.69 -13.51 20.41
C LEU A 288 -8.87 -14.04 19.58
N GLU A 289 -8.83 -13.90 18.25
CA GLU A 289 -9.86 -14.41 17.35
C GLU A 289 -10.01 -15.94 17.39
N ARG A 290 -8.93 -16.66 17.71
CA ARG A 290 -8.96 -18.13 17.85
C ARG A 290 -9.43 -18.59 19.23
N MET A 291 -9.53 -17.69 20.20
CA MET A 291 -10.07 -18.05 21.50
C MET A 291 -11.57 -18.33 21.36
N PRO A 292 -12.05 -19.47 21.88
CA PRO A 292 -13.48 -19.77 21.83
C PRO A 292 -14.22 -18.73 22.67
N THR A 293 -15.03 -17.91 22.01
CA THR A 293 -15.93 -16.96 22.69
C THR A 293 -17.35 -17.51 22.63
N ASN A 294 -18.08 -17.40 23.74
CA ASN A 294 -19.50 -17.80 23.80
C ASN A 294 -20.43 -16.74 23.18
N PHE A 295 -19.87 -15.66 22.61
CA PHE A 295 -20.54 -14.47 22.07
C PHE A 295 -21.61 -13.86 22.99
N LYS A 296 -21.58 -14.17 24.30
CA LYS A 296 -22.50 -13.62 25.30
C LYS A 296 -21.76 -12.58 26.11
N MET A 297 -22.02 -11.31 25.84
CA MET A 297 -21.51 -10.22 26.68
C MET A 297 -21.95 -10.42 28.14
N GLY A 298 -20.99 -10.31 29.06
CA GLY A 298 -21.27 -10.20 30.50
C GLY A 298 -21.63 -11.49 31.24
N LYS A 299 -21.55 -12.68 30.62
CA LYS A 299 -21.70 -13.95 31.35
C LYS A 299 -20.36 -14.68 31.44
N LEU A 300 -19.76 -14.67 32.64
CA LEU A 300 -18.63 -15.55 32.97
C LEU A 300 -19.03 -17.00 32.70
N LEU A 301 -18.10 -17.76 32.13
CA LEU A 301 -18.23 -19.21 32.00
C LEU A 301 -18.18 -19.77 33.41
N CYS A 302 -19.34 -20.20 33.93
CA CYS A 302 -19.43 -21.05 35.11
C CYS A 302 -18.99 -22.47 34.76
#